data_AF-A0A2V7AS77-F1
#
_entry.id   AF-A0A2V7AS77-F1
#
_cell.length_a   1.000
_cell.length_b   1.000
_cell.length_c   1.000
_cell.angle_alpha   90.00
_cell.angle_beta   90.00
_cell.angle_gamma   90.00
#
_symmetry.space_group_name_H-M   'P 1'
#
loop_
_entity.id
_entity.type
_entity.pdbx_description
1 polymer ?
#
loop_
_entity_poly.entity_id
_entity_poly.type
_entity_poly.pdbx_seq_one_letter_code
_entity_poly.pdbx_strand_id
1 'polypeptide(L)'
;MARRRHQDRRTKSRTQSRTKRQTKRGTKRRPAPPPARLGAGEARLLTLARDLTALITTAPPSRLLDAALERLASGAGPMAKRPSATSRGDKTKALAAAWAHEQARLAMHEILEHEARRGALRDDLSRPLLAWLLIAARDALAHESPDALDERVQALGRFLRLTPGRGGS
;
A
#
# COMPACT_ATOMS: atom_id res chain seq x y z
N MET A 1 94.71 -19.61 -32.19
CA MET A 1 95.22 -19.26 -30.85
C MET A 1 94.21 -19.69 -29.80
N ALA A 2 94.50 -20.76 -29.06
CA ALA A 2 93.68 -21.25 -27.97
C ALA A 2 93.85 -20.40 -26.70
N ARG A 3 92.80 -20.24 -25.89
CA ARG A 3 92.88 -20.31 -24.42
C ARG A 3 91.48 -20.32 -23.75
N ARG A 4 91.29 -21.38 -22.95
CA ARG A 4 90.23 -21.60 -21.95
C ARG A 4 90.15 -20.45 -20.95
N ARG A 5 88.96 -20.27 -20.35
CA ARG A 5 88.75 -20.32 -18.88
C ARG A 5 87.26 -20.31 -18.51
N HIS A 6 86.84 -21.43 -17.89
CA HIS A 6 85.84 -21.49 -16.81
C HIS A 6 86.19 -20.46 -15.71
N GLN A 7 85.31 -19.91 -14.86
CA GLN A 7 84.11 -20.44 -14.22
C GLN A 7 83.40 -19.30 -13.45
N ASP A 8 82.14 -19.52 -13.09
CA ASP A 8 81.42 -19.02 -11.91
C ASP A 8 81.17 -17.52 -11.69
N ARG A 9 79.88 -17.16 -11.69
CA ARG A 9 79.16 -16.93 -10.42
C ARG A 9 77.65 -16.81 -10.62
N ARG A 10 76.96 -17.74 -9.98
CA ARG A 10 75.54 -17.73 -9.62
C ARG A 10 75.24 -16.47 -8.79
N THR A 11 74.22 -15.69 -9.12
CA THR A 11 73.24 -15.15 -8.16
C THR A 11 72.14 -14.33 -8.84
N LYS A 12 70.89 -14.67 -8.48
CA LYS A 12 69.75 -13.76 -8.19
C LYS A 12 69.57 -12.60 -9.18
N SER A 13 68.50 -12.51 -9.95
CA SER A 13 67.17 -12.30 -9.39
C SER A 13 66.14 -12.32 -10.52
N ARG A 14 65.38 -13.40 -10.54
CA ARG A 14 64.17 -13.57 -11.32
C ARG A 14 63.05 -12.82 -10.60
N THR A 15 62.22 -12.13 -11.38
CA THR A 15 60.92 -11.54 -11.00
C THR A 15 60.95 -10.09 -10.51
N GLN A 16 61.06 -9.14 -11.45
CA GLN A 16 60.42 -7.83 -11.28
C GLN A 16 59.09 -7.82 -12.03
N SER A 17 58.10 -8.26 -11.27
CA SER A 17 56.71 -7.80 -11.21
C SER A 17 56.37 -6.66 -12.18
N ARG A 18 55.93 -7.01 -13.38
CA ARG A 18 55.19 -6.10 -14.26
C ARG A 18 53.80 -5.93 -13.64
N THR A 19 53.71 -4.99 -12.70
CA THR A 19 52.47 -4.61 -12.01
C THR A 19 51.50 -4.03 -13.04
N LYS A 20 50.72 -4.93 -13.62
CA LYS A 20 49.58 -4.65 -14.50
C LYS A 20 48.59 -3.85 -13.65
N ARG A 21 48.64 -2.51 -13.75
CA ARG A 21 47.59 -1.61 -13.27
C ARG A 21 46.30 -1.96 -14.02
N GLN A 22 45.61 -2.99 -13.54
CA GLN A 22 44.19 -3.20 -13.81
C GLN A 22 43.48 -2.02 -13.16
N THR A 23 43.22 -1.00 -13.97
CA THR A 23 42.16 -0.04 -13.67
C THR A 23 40.88 -0.85 -13.55
N LYS A 24 40.48 -1.17 -12.31
CA LYS A 24 39.12 -1.57 -12.00
C LYS A 24 38.23 -0.44 -12.51
N ARG A 25 37.72 -0.56 -13.74
CA ARG A 25 36.52 0.14 -14.17
C ARG A 25 35.44 -0.31 -13.19
N GLY A 26 35.27 0.46 -12.12
CA GLY A 26 34.13 0.31 -11.25
C GLY A 26 32.92 0.39 -12.16
N THR A 27 32.23 -0.74 -12.31
CA THR A 27 30.90 -0.77 -12.90
C THR A 27 30.11 0.23 -12.08
N LYS A 28 29.89 1.44 -12.63
CA LYS A 28 29.08 2.46 -11.97
C LYS A 28 27.76 1.75 -11.67
N ARG A 29 27.53 1.43 -10.39
CA ARG A 29 26.23 0.91 -9.94
C ARG A 29 25.24 1.96 -10.43
N ARG A 30 24.43 1.58 -11.42
CA ARG A 30 23.31 2.42 -11.84
C ARG A 30 22.55 2.75 -10.57
N PRO A 31 22.27 4.03 -10.29
CA PRO A 31 21.42 4.38 -9.17
C PRO A 31 20.17 3.53 -9.25
N ALA A 32 19.74 2.96 -8.13
CA ALA A 32 18.45 2.28 -8.09
C ALA A 32 17.42 3.26 -8.65
N PRO A 33 16.53 2.82 -9.56
CA PRO A 33 15.48 3.69 -10.03
C PRO A 33 14.73 4.23 -8.81
N PRO A 34 14.37 5.53 -8.80
CA PRO A 34 13.64 6.11 -7.69
C PRO A 34 12.40 5.24 -7.40
N PRO A 35 12.00 5.10 -6.12
CA PRO A 35 10.82 4.33 -5.78
C PRO A 35 9.67 4.82 -6.65
N ALA A 36 8.96 3.88 -7.28
CA ALA A 36 7.82 4.21 -8.12
C ALA A 36 6.91 5.14 -7.31
N ARG A 37 6.71 6.37 -7.79
CA ARG A 37 5.80 7.30 -7.14
C ARG A 37 4.45 6.61 -7.08
N LEU A 38 3.88 6.54 -5.88
CA LEU A 38 2.50 6.06 -5.70
C LEU A 38 1.60 6.85 -6.65
N GLY A 39 0.69 6.16 -7.31
CA GLY A 39 -0.35 6.86 -8.06
C GLY A 39 -1.24 7.63 -7.08
N ALA A 40 -1.97 8.60 -7.63
CA ALA A 40 -2.83 9.46 -6.83
C ALA A 40 -3.93 8.67 -6.11
N GLY A 41 -4.41 7.56 -6.69
CA GLY A 41 -5.41 6.69 -6.08
C GLY A 41 -4.85 5.94 -4.86
N GLU A 42 -3.67 5.36 -4.98
CA GLU A 42 -2.99 4.65 -3.90
C GLU A 42 -2.66 5.59 -2.74
N ALA A 43 -2.17 6.80 -3.05
CA ALA A 43 -1.93 7.82 -2.04
C ALA A 43 -3.20 8.20 -1.27
N ARG A 44 -4.33 8.40 -1.98
CA ARG A 44 -5.63 8.70 -1.36
C ARG A 44 -6.10 7.57 -0.43
N LEU A 45 -5.96 6.31 -0.83
CA LEU A 45 -6.32 5.17 0.03
C LEU A 45 -5.46 5.07 1.28
N LEU A 46 -4.15 5.33 1.18
CA LEU A 46 -3.28 5.33 2.34
C LEU A 46 -3.56 6.51 3.27
N THR A 47 -3.96 7.67 2.75
CA THR A 47 -4.44 8.79 3.57
C THR A 47 -5.74 8.41 4.27
N LEU A 48 -6.71 7.84 3.54
CA LEU A 48 -7.95 7.34 4.12
C LEU A 48 -7.69 6.35 5.25
N ALA A 49 -6.80 5.37 5.06
CA ALA A 49 -6.46 4.39 6.09
C ALA A 49 -5.95 5.06 7.37
N ARG A 50 -5.06 6.07 7.24
CA ARG A 50 -4.55 6.83 8.39
C ARG A 50 -5.65 7.64 9.08
N ASP A 51 -6.50 8.29 8.30
CA ASP A 51 -7.62 9.08 8.84
C ASP A 51 -8.60 8.18 9.61
N LEU A 52 -8.94 7.01 9.07
CA LEU A 52 -9.80 6.03 9.74
C LEU A 52 -9.18 5.52 11.04
N THR A 53 -7.89 5.17 11.05
CA THR A 53 -7.19 4.76 12.27
C THR A 53 -7.16 5.89 13.31
N ALA A 54 -6.98 7.14 12.88
CA ALA A 54 -6.99 8.29 13.80
C ALA A 54 -8.38 8.53 14.41
N LEU A 55 -9.47 8.25 13.69
CA LEU A 55 -10.82 8.39 14.22
C LEU A 55 -11.08 7.48 15.43
N ILE A 56 -10.48 6.29 15.49
CA ILE A 56 -10.65 5.35 16.61
C ILE A 56 -10.28 5.99 17.96
N THR A 57 -9.31 6.91 17.97
CA THR A 57 -8.85 7.59 19.20
C THR A 57 -9.41 9.00 19.36
N THR A 58 -9.80 9.66 18.27
CA THR A 58 -10.19 11.09 18.27
C THR A 58 -11.69 11.33 18.18
N ALA A 59 -12.45 10.40 17.60
CA ALA A 59 -13.89 10.56 17.46
C ALA A 59 -14.61 10.13 18.76
N PRO A 60 -15.68 10.84 19.17
CA PRO A 60 -16.57 10.34 20.21
C PRO A 60 -17.15 8.99 19.79
N PRO A 61 -17.31 8.00 20.70
CA PRO A 61 -17.82 6.69 20.34
C PRO A 61 -19.15 6.75 19.56
N SER A 62 -20.10 7.59 19.99
CA SER A 62 -21.40 7.75 19.32
C SER A 62 -21.32 8.25 17.87
N ARG A 63 -20.21 8.88 17.45
CA ARG A 63 -20.03 9.46 16.11
C ARG A 63 -18.97 8.75 15.28
N LEU A 64 -18.29 7.74 15.83
CA LEU A 64 -17.19 7.05 15.17
C LEU A 64 -17.57 6.51 13.78
N LEU A 65 -18.69 5.78 13.69
CA LEU A 65 -19.15 5.23 12.42
C LEU A 65 -19.55 6.31 11.42
N ASP A 66 -20.28 7.33 11.86
CA ASP A 66 -20.73 8.41 10.96
C ASP A 66 -19.52 9.17 10.41
N ALA A 67 -18.56 9.52 11.28
CA ALA A 67 -17.33 10.19 10.86
C ALA A 67 -16.50 9.33 9.89
N ALA A 68 -16.49 8.01 10.07
CA ALA A 68 -15.83 7.09 9.16
C ALA A 68 -16.49 7.06 7.77
N LEU A 69 -17.83 7.06 7.71
CA LEU A 69 -18.59 7.10 6.45
C LEU A 69 -18.47 8.46 5.75
N GLU A 70 -18.51 9.55 6.51
CA GLU A 70 -18.24 10.90 6.01
C GLU A 70 -16.83 10.99 5.41
N ARG A 71 -15.82 10.42 6.09
CA ARG A 71 -14.43 10.36 5.58
C ARG A 71 -14.29 9.49 4.33
N LEU A 72 -15.03 8.39 4.26
CA LEU A 72 -15.08 7.51 3.08
C LEU A 72 -15.58 8.29 1.86
N ALA A 73 -16.60 9.13 2.04
CA ALA A 73 -17.20 9.97 1.02
C ALA A 73 -16.34 11.19 0.64
N SER A 74 -15.77 11.91 1.62
CA SER A 74 -15.02 13.15 1.38
C SER A 74 -13.71 12.94 0.60
N GLY A 75 -13.16 11.74 0.67
CA GLY A 75 -11.98 11.33 -0.08
C GLY A 75 -12.29 10.59 -1.37
N ALA A 76 -13.57 10.42 -1.73
CA ALA A 76 -13.98 9.65 -2.90
C ALA A 76 -13.53 10.36 -4.19
N GLY A 77 -12.97 9.57 -5.09
CA GLY A 77 -12.49 10.04 -6.38
C GLY A 77 -12.12 8.81 -7.20
N PRO A 78 -12.35 8.83 -8.52
CA PRO A 78 -12.25 7.64 -9.35
C PRO A 78 -10.92 6.95 -9.12
N MET A 79 -10.99 5.68 -8.77
CA MET A 79 -9.79 4.88 -8.62
C MET A 79 -9.14 4.68 -9.97
N ALA A 80 -7.82 4.84 -10.00
CA ALA A 80 -7.06 4.58 -11.22
C ALA A 80 -7.31 3.12 -11.64
N LYS A 81 -7.56 2.90 -12.93
CA LYS A 81 -7.71 1.54 -13.48
C LYS A 81 -6.52 0.70 -13.02
N ARG A 82 -6.79 -0.48 -12.44
CA ARG A 82 -5.75 -1.41 -12.00
C ARG A 82 -4.76 -1.63 -13.16
N PRO A 83 -3.46 -1.35 -12.97
CA PRO A 83 -2.49 -1.52 -14.03
C PRO A 83 -2.44 -2.99 -14.46
N SER A 84 -2.46 -3.23 -15.77
CA SER A 84 -2.24 -4.56 -16.34
C SER A 84 -0.79 -4.99 -16.06
N ALA A 85 -0.60 -6.13 -15.41
CA ALA A 85 0.70 -6.62 -14.96
C ALA A 85 1.56 -7.22 -16.10
N THR A 86 1.67 -6.50 -17.21
CA THR A 86 2.41 -6.93 -18.42
C THR A 86 3.91 -6.72 -18.28
N SER A 87 4.35 -5.73 -17.49
CA SER A 87 5.78 -5.52 -17.18
C SER A 87 6.10 -5.66 -15.69
N ARG A 88 7.40 -5.81 -15.35
CA ARG A 88 7.87 -5.84 -13.94
C ARG A 88 7.54 -4.55 -13.19
N GLY A 89 7.58 -3.40 -13.86
CA GLY A 89 7.19 -2.11 -13.28
C GLY A 89 5.70 -2.06 -12.95
N ASP A 90 4.86 -2.71 -13.76
CA ASP A 90 3.42 -2.80 -13.50
C ASP A 90 3.10 -3.74 -12.35
N LYS A 91 3.90 -4.80 -12.14
CA LYS A 91 3.76 -5.68 -10.96
C LYS A 91 3.98 -4.93 -9.64
N THR A 92 4.99 -4.07 -9.56
CA THR A 92 5.22 -3.25 -8.35
C THR A 92 4.09 -2.26 -8.10
N LYS A 93 3.56 -1.64 -9.16
CA LYS A 93 2.39 -0.75 -9.04
C LYS A 93 1.14 -1.52 -8.61
N ALA A 94 0.88 -2.68 -9.19
CA ALA A 94 -0.24 -3.54 -8.81
C ALA A 94 -0.14 -3.99 -7.35
N LEU A 95 1.06 -4.33 -6.87
CA LEU A 95 1.30 -4.65 -5.47
C LEU A 95 1.06 -3.44 -4.55
N ALA A 96 1.55 -2.26 -4.92
CA ALA A 96 1.32 -1.04 -4.15
C ALA A 96 -0.19 -0.70 -4.07
N ALA A 97 -0.92 -0.86 -5.17
CA ALA A 97 -2.36 -0.65 -5.21
C ALA A 97 -3.13 -1.67 -4.36
N ALA A 98 -2.78 -2.96 -4.46
CA ALA A 98 -3.36 -4.01 -3.63
C ALA A 98 -3.10 -3.75 -2.14
N TRP A 99 -1.89 -3.30 -1.81
CA TRP A 99 -1.53 -2.98 -0.44
C TRP A 99 -2.32 -1.78 0.10
N ALA A 100 -2.44 -0.70 -0.67
CA ALA A 100 -3.21 0.48 -0.27
C ALA A 100 -4.70 0.16 -0.01
N HIS A 101 -5.31 -0.70 -0.83
CA HIS A 101 -6.67 -1.19 -0.58
C HIS A 101 -6.77 -1.96 0.72
N GLU A 102 -5.84 -2.89 0.94
CA GLU A 102 -5.86 -3.73 2.13
C GLU A 102 -5.68 -2.89 3.41
N GLN A 103 -4.86 -1.84 3.37
CA GLN A 103 -4.74 -0.90 4.48
C GLN A 103 -6.04 -0.16 4.79
N ALA A 104 -6.72 0.35 3.77
CA ALA A 104 -8.02 0.98 3.97
C ALA A 104 -9.06 -0.03 4.51
N ARG A 105 -9.05 -1.27 4.00
CA ARG A 105 -9.95 -2.34 4.45
C ARG A 105 -9.72 -2.71 5.90
N LEU A 106 -8.47 -2.87 6.33
CA LEU A 106 -8.13 -3.19 7.72
C LEU A 106 -8.52 -2.06 8.68
N ALA A 107 -8.24 -0.81 8.33
CA ALA A 107 -8.65 0.33 9.16
C ALA A 107 -10.18 0.42 9.30
N MET A 108 -10.92 0.18 8.20
CA MET A 108 -12.39 0.12 8.26
C MET A 108 -12.89 -1.07 9.08
N HIS A 109 -12.26 -2.25 8.96
CA HIS A 109 -12.57 -3.42 9.79
C HIS A 109 -12.47 -3.06 11.27
N GLU A 110 -11.39 -2.42 11.69
CA GLU A 110 -11.18 -2.06 13.11
C GLU A 110 -12.28 -1.15 13.67
N ILE A 111 -12.75 -0.18 12.87
CA ILE A 111 -13.90 0.67 13.22
C ILE A 111 -15.15 -0.17 13.41
N LEU A 112 -15.42 -1.09 12.49
CA LEU A 112 -16.59 -1.97 12.58
C LEU A 112 -16.51 -2.89 13.81
N GLU A 113 -15.33 -3.38 14.20
CA GLU A 113 -15.18 -4.15 15.45
C GLU A 113 -15.40 -3.29 16.70
N HIS A 114 -15.04 -2.01 16.66
CA HIS A 114 -15.36 -1.09 17.76
C HIS A 114 -16.87 -0.92 17.93
N GLU A 115 -17.59 -0.70 16.82
CA GLU A 115 -19.04 -0.53 16.83
C GLU A 115 -19.80 -1.83 17.16
N ALA A 116 -19.31 -2.98 16.67
CA ALA A 116 -19.89 -4.28 16.98
C ALA A 116 -19.80 -4.60 18.48
N ARG A 117 -18.67 -4.30 19.14
CA ARG A 117 -18.51 -4.48 20.60
C ARG A 117 -19.49 -3.65 21.42
N ARG A 118 -20.04 -2.58 20.84
CA ARG A 118 -21.05 -1.72 21.45
C ARG A 118 -22.49 -2.16 21.13
N GLY A 119 -22.66 -3.23 20.35
CA GLY A 119 -23.97 -3.69 19.89
C GLY A 119 -24.65 -2.72 18.91
N ALA A 120 -23.87 -1.85 18.25
CA ALA A 120 -24.38 -0.81 17.37
C ALA A 120 -24.44 -1.22 15.89
N LEU A 121 -24.01 -2.45 15.56
CA LEU A 121 -24.02 -2.98 14.19
C LEU A 121 -24.91 -4.21 14.07
N ARG A 122 -25.39 -4.42 12.85
CA ARG A 122 -25.94 -5.69 12.40
C ARG A 122 -24.96 -6.85 12.63
N ASP A 123 -25.48 -8.03 12.92
CA ASP A 123 -24.73 -9.23 13.28
C ASP A 123 -24.83 -10.37 12.26
N ASP A 124 -25.69 -10.24 11.26
CA ASP A 124 -25.92 -11.23 10.19
C ASP A 124 -24.82 -11.27 9.12
N LEU A 125 -24.01 -10.21 9.01
CA LEU A 125 -22.88 -10.12 8.08
C LEU A 125 -21.54 -10.05 8.82
N SER A 126 -20.53 -10.73 8.27
CA SER A 126 -19.19 -10.69 8.85
C SER A 126 -18.55 -9.31 8.68
N ARG A 127 -17.79 -8.86 9.69
CA ARG A 127 -17.09 -7.56 9.68
C ARG A 127 -16.08 -7.46 8.52
N PRO A 128 -15.29 -8.51 8.20
CA PRO A 128 -14.43 -8.48 7.01
C PRO A 128 -15.19 -8.20 5.71
N LEU A 129 -16.39 -8.79 5.55
CA LEU A 129 -17.22 -8.60 4.37
C LEU A 129 -17.77 -7.18 4.30
N LEU A 130 -18.29 -6.66 5.41
CA LEU A 130 -18.77 -5.27 5.49
C LEU A 130 -17.65 -4.26 5.19
N ALA A 131 -16.46 -4.47 5.74
CA ALA A 131 -15.30 -3.63 5.44
C ALA A 131 -14.94 -3.68 3.95
N TRP A 132 -14.94 -4.87 3.34
CA TRP A 132 -14.71 -5.02 1.90
C TRP A 132 -15.76 -4.28 1.06
N LEU A 133 -17.04 -4.41 1.39
CA LEU A 133 -18.14 -3.73 0.70
C LEU A 133 -18.02 -2.20 0.81
N LEU A 134 -17.69 -1.67 1.99
CA LEU A 134 -17.56 -0.22 2.18
C LEU A 134 -16.39 0.36 1.39
N ILE A 135 -15.24 -0.34 1.36
CA ILE A 135 -14.11 0.10 0.53
C ILE A 135 -14.45 0.05 -0.96
N ALA A 136 -15.23 -0.93 -1.41
CA ALA A 136 -15.73 -0.99 -2.78
C ALA A 136 -16.75 0.12 -3.09
N ALA A 137 -17.65 0.41 -2.14
CA ALA A 137 -18.69 1.44 -2.28
C ALA A 137 -18.11 2.85 -2.45
N ARG A 138 -16.89 3.10 -1.96
CA ARG A 138 -16.19 4.38 -2.16
C ARG A 138 -16.11 4.80 -3.63
N ASP A 139 -15.91 3.85 -4.53
CA ASP A 139 -15.86 4.16 -5.97
C ASP A 139 -17.22 4.58 -6.51
N ALA A 140 -18.30 3.95 -6.06
CA ALA A 140 -19.65 4.37 -6.42
C ALA A 140 -19.95 5.78 -5.87
N LEU A 141 -19.57 6.07 -4.61
CA LEU A 141 -19.73 7.39 -4.01
C LEU A 141 -18.95 8.49 -4.76
N ALA A 142 -17.82 8.15 -5.39
CA ALA A 142 -17.06 9.09 -6.21
C ALA A 142 -17.78 9.54 -7.49
N HIS A 143 -18.83 8.82 -7.89
CA HIS A 143 -19.63 9.09 -9.08
C HIS A 143 -20.99 9.71 -8.76
N GLU A 144 -21.34 9.85 -7.48
CA GLU A 144 -22.60 10.47 -7.06
C GLU A 144 -22.54 11.99 -7.20
N SER A 145 -23.69 12.61 -7.45
CA SER A 145 -23.83 14.07 -7.38
C SER A 145 -23.69 14.54 -5.93
N PRO A 146 -23.16 15.77 -5.69
CA PRO A 146 -23.05 16.32 -4.33
C PRO A 146 -24.36 16.27 -3.54
N ASP A 147 -25.48 16.59 -4.20
CA ASP A 147 -26.82 16.61 -3.58
C ASP A 147 -27.31 15.23 -3.12
N ALA A 148 -26.81 14.15 -3.72
CA ALA A 148 -27.19 12.77 -3.39
C ALA A 148 -26.22 12.13 -2.39
N LEU A 149 -25.00 12.66 -2.24
CA LEU A 149 -23.94 12.04 -1.46
C LEU A 149 -24.32 11.86 0.01
N ASP A 150 -24.93 12.89 0.61
CA ASP A 150 -25.38 12.87 2.00
C ASP A 150 -26.45 11.79 2.23
N GLU A 151 -27.40 11.66 1.30
CA GLU A 151 -28.43 10.63 1.35
C GLU A 151 -27.81 9.22 1.29
N ARG A 152 -26.83 9.00 0.41
CA ARG A 152 -26.13 7.72 0.26
C ARG A 152 -25.33 7.36 1.50
N VAL A 153 -24.61 8.33 2.08
CA VAL A 153 -23.86 8.15 3.34
C VAL A 153 -24.81 7.78 4.47
N GLN A 154 -25.93 8.47 4.60
CA GLN A 154 -26.95 8.14 5.60
C GLN A 154 -27.57 6.76 5.36
N ALA A 155 -27.85 6.39 4.11
CA ALA A 155 -28.39 5.09 3.75
C ALA A 155 -27.44 3.95 4.12
N LEU A 156 -26.14 4.11 3.87
CA LEU A 156 -25.10 3.16 4.33
C LEU A 156 -25.08 3.06 5.85
N GLY A 157 -25.13 4.20 6.55
CA GLY A 157 -25.19 4.23 8.01
C GLY A 157 -26.40 3.53 8.60
N ARG A 158 -27.57 3.65 7.96
CA ARG A 158 -28.78 2.89 8.32
C ARG A 158 -28.58 1.41 8.03
N PHE A 159 -28.13 1.05 6.84
CA PHE A 159 -27.91 -0.34 6.41
C PHE A 159 -26.99 -1.13 7.36
N LEU A 160 -25.93 -0.50 7.87
CA LEU A 160 -25.00 -1.11 8.82
C LEU A 160 -25.61 -1.33 10.22
N ARG A 161 -26.58 -0.50 10.60
CA ARG A 161 -27.28 -0.54 11.90
C ARG A 161 -28.59 -1.30 11.84
N LEU A 162 -29.07 -1.67 10.65
CA LEU A 162 -30.26 -2.49 10.49
C LEU A 162 -30.03 -3.86 11.14
N THR A 163 -30.76 -4.18 12.19
CA THR A 163 -30.83 -5.55 12.70
C THR A 163 -31.91 -6.30 11.90
N PRO A 164 -31.56 -7.22 10.99
CA PRO A 164 -32.58 -8.05 10.36
C PRO A 164 -33.19 -8.97 11.42
N GLY A 165 -34.45 -8.73 11.78
CA GLY A 165 -35.22 -9.62 12.65
C GLY A 165 -35.33 -9.21 14.13
N ARG A 166 -35.94 -8.06 14.40
CA ARG A 166 -37.05 -7.98 15.38
C ARG A 166 -38.37 -7.75 14.63
N GLY A 167 -38.60 -8.53 13.59
CA GLY A 167 -39.95 -8.75 13.05
C GLY A 167 -40.59 -9.82 13.90
N GLY A 168 -41.22 -9.41 15.00
CA GLY A 168 -42.09 -10.27 15.77
C GLY A 168 -43.47 -10.35 15.11
N SER A 169 -44.07 -11.53 15.29
CA SER A 169 -45.40 -11.99 14.87
C SER A 169 -45.53 -12.49 13.43
#